data_AF-C3MHX4-F1
#
_entry.id   AF-C3MHX4-F1
#
_cell.length_a   1.000
_cell.length_b   1.000
_cell.length_c   1.000
_cell.angle_alpha   90.00
_cell.angle_beta   90.00
_cell.angle_gamma   90.00
#
_symmetry.space_group_name_H-M   'P 1'
#
loop_
_entity.id
_entity.type
_entity.pdbx_description
1 polymer ?
#
loop_
_entity_poly.entity_id
_entity_poly.type
_entity_poly.pdbx_seq_one_letter_code
_entity_poly.pdbx_strand_id
1 'polypeptide(L)'
;MRFRNLVITTAIAAGLAGCTNETLDSVNLSSVKNKTEYQLSSKMVSKMSELGMQKTSPILLRIFKEEGTLEVWKANTSSRFQLLKSYKICAWSGKLGPKVKEGDRQAPEGFYPLYPHQMNPNSNYYLAINTGFPNAYDKANGRSGTHLMIHGACSSSGCYSMTDEQIIEIFALARDAFKGGQESVQLQAFPYRMTAENMARHRDNPNIEFWKMLKVGYDQFEVTKRPPQVNVCERKYVFNQQTDGSFNPSGQCPAMSTPPALQVAMANFEKDYQRDYQKSVKKFDGMVWYEPSEAERKAIVAEQRKGRELAYAPTGTSLDAGKLMKVSDLEKRLADQKEAEEAKQAALIQKEALEKATRAGKAVPVPQQSPIERPVQQAALQTAPAQKSFWNLFSKSEPAAPAIAQPSAAPAAAQQPAAAQEQPSTAPQQATAPAAANPQVATAPVAGGETAPAEQPPKKRPFWKIWGN
;
A
#
# COMPACT_ATOMS: atom_id res chain seq x y z
N MET A 1 60.94 -19.28 9.55
CA MET A 1 61.23 -18.16 10.46
C MET A 1 60.79 -16.87 9.76
N ARG A 2 59.74 -16.21 10.27
CA ARG A 2 59.78 -14.88 10.92
C ARG A 2 59.90 -13.73 9.91
N PHE A 3 58.78 -13.15 9.48
CA PHE A 3 58.09 -11.99 10.10
C PHE A 3 59.01 -10.78 10.35
N ARG A 4 58.70 -9.68 9.66
CA ARG A 4 58.90 -8.24 10.00
C ARG A 4 58.49 -7.47 8.73
N ASN A 5 57.67 -6.44 8.67
CA ASN A 5 56.87 -5.66 9.60
C ASN A 5 55.94 -4.86 8.69
N LEU A 6 54.61 -4.86 8.91
CA LEU A 6 53.81 -3.65 8.69
C LEU A 6 52.48 -3.79 9.43
N VAL A 7 52.46 -3.29 10.66
CA VAL A 7 51.24 -2.98 11.38
C VAL A 7 50.88 -1.55 10.96
N ILE A 8 49.82 -1.41 10.15
CA ILE A 8 49.08 -0.14 10.04
C ILE A 8 47.67 -0.41 10.54
N THR A 9 47.42 0.18 11.70
CA THR A 9 46.14 0.41 12.35
C THR A 9 45.03 0.80 11.37
N THR A 10 43.97 0.00 11.33
CA THR A 10 42.65 0.45 10.84
C THR A 10 41.67 0.42 12.01
N ALA A 11 41.56 1.58 12.67
CA ALA A 11 40.48 1.90 13.57
C ALA A 11 39.65 3.03 12.92
N ILE A 12 38.33 2.90 13.02
CA ILE A 12 37.30 3.94 12.85
C ILE A 12 36.93 4.31 11.41
N ALA A 13 35.83 3.71 10.94
CA ALA A 13 34.81 4.40 10.13
C ALA A 13 33.47 3.64 10.18
N ALA A 14 32.91 3.49 11.38
CA ALA A 14 31.51 3.11 11.57
C ALA A 14 30.79 4.29 12.22
N GLY A 15 29.92 4.96 11.48
CA GLY A 15 29.04 6.01 12.02
C GLY A 15 28.88 7.26 11.16
N LEU A 16 28.48 7.14 9.89
CA LEU A 16 27.92 8.27 9.13
C LEU A 16 26.75 7.82 8.23
N ALA A 17 25.77 7.14 8.84
CA ALA A 17 24.45 6.98 8.23
C ALA A 17 23.42 7.41 9.29
N GLY A 18 23.02 8.69 9.28
CA GLY A 18 22.09 9.19 10.30
C GLY A 18 21.64 10.64 10.23
N CYS A 19 22.25 11.51 9.42
CA CYS A 19 21.75 12.89 9.24
C CYS A 19 21.46 13.14 7.77
N THR A 20 20.26 12.79 7.32
CA THR A 20 19.75 13.25 6.03
C THR A 20 19.45 14.74 6.13
N ASN A 21 20.10 15.56 5.29
CA ASN A 21 19.91 17.01 5.10
C ASN A 21 18.50 17.41 4.58
N GLU A 22 17.46 16.62 4.85
CA GLU A 22 16.09 16.82 4.34
C GLU A 22 15.43 18.10 4.88
N THR A 23 15.86 18.61 6.04
CA THR A 23 15.29 19.82 6.66
C THR A 23 15.80 21.12 6.04
N LEU A 24 16.84 21.09 5.21
CA LEU A 24 17.40 22.30 4.57
C LEU A 24 16.91 22.51 3.13
N ASP A 25 16.14 21.56 2.57
CA ASP A 25 15.64 21.59 1.18
C ASP A 25 14.11 21.75 1.06
N SER A 26 13.44 22.11 2.15
CA SER A 26 12.02 22.43 2.16
C SER A 26 11.75 23.83 1.61
N VAL A 27 10.73 23.97 0.76
CA VAL A 27 10.27 25.25 0.24
C VAL A 27 9.72 26.12 1.39
N ASN A 28 10.12 27.39 1.46
CA ASN A 28 9.50 28.34 2.38
C ASN A 28 8.19 28.90 1.79
N LEU A 29 7.06 28.32 2.18
CA LEU A 29 5.73 28.71 1.68
C LEU A 29 5.35 30.15 1.96
N SER A 30 5.83 30.77 3.05
CA SER A 30 5.54 32.17 3.37
C SER A 30 6.08 33.16 2.33
N SER A 31 7.10 32.76 1.57
CA SER A 31 7.69 33.56 0.49
C SER A 31 6.99 33.38 -0.87
N VAL A 32 6.07 32.43 -0.97
CA VAL A 32 5.38 32.09 -2.22
C VAL A 32 4.22 33.06 -2.45
N LYS A 33 4.38 33.96 -3.42
CA LYS A 33 3.32 34.91 -3.82
C LYS A 33 2.22 34.26 -4.65
N ASN A 34 2.60 33.39 -5.59
CA ASN A 34 1.69 32.67 -6.47
C ASN A 34 2.10 31.20 -6.55
N LYS A 35 1.27 30.32 -5.99
CA LYS A 35 1.53 28.87 -5.95
C LYS A 35 1.57 28.22 -7.34
N THR A 36 0.83 28.75 -8.31
CA THR A 36 0.74 28.19 -9.67
C THR A 36 1.90 28.60 -10.56
N GLU A 37 2.53 29.74 -10.26
CA GLU A 37 3.68 30.31 -10.97
C GLU A 37 5.00 30.13 -10.21
N TYR A 38 4.98 29.33 -9.13
CA TYR A 38 6.14 29.04 -8.32
C TYR A 38 7.34 28.65 -9.19
N GLN A 39 8.47 29.31 -8.94
CA GLN A 39 9.74 29.04 -9.59
C GLN A 39 10.57 28.12 -8.71
N LEU A 40 11.14 27.08 -9.30
CA LEU A 40 12.00 26.14 -8.61
C LEU A 40 13.18 26.86 -7.96
N SER A 41 13.56 26.42 -6.77
CA SER A 41 14.67 27.01 -6.02
C SER A 41 15.97 27.01 -6.83
N SER A 42 16.87 27.96 -6.55
CA SER A 42 18.19 28.00 -7.19
C SER A 42 18.95 26.69 -7.02
N LYS A 43 18.88 26.08 -5.83
CA LYS A 43 19.49 24.77 -5.55
C LYS A 43 18.94 23.66 -6.44
N MET A 44 17.61 23.60 -6.61
CA MET A 44 16.98 22.62 -7.50
C MET A 44 17.42 22.83 -8.95
N VAL A 45 17.46 24.08 -9.42
CA VAL A 45 17.91 24.44 -10.76
C VAL A 45 19.39 24.09 -10.98
N SER A 46 20.26 24.35 -10.00
CA SER A 46 21.68 23.97 -10.07
C SER A 46 21.84 22.45 -10.16
N LYS A 47 21.12 21.69 -9.32
CA LYS A 47 21.10 20.23 -9.38
C LYS A 47 20.66 19.70 -10.75
N MET A 48 19.64 20.31 -11.35
CA MET A 48 19.23 19.96 -12.72
C MET A 48 20.35 20.22 -13.72
N SER A 49 21.02 21.38 -13.63
CA SER A 49 22.13 21.73 -14.51
C SER A 49 23.28 20.73 -14.41
N GLU A 50 23.65 20.34 -13.18
CA GLU A 50 24.70 19.33 -12.91
C GLU A 50 24.35 17.97 -13.52
N LEU A 51 23.07 17.60 -13.51
CA LEU A 51 22.58 16.34 -14.08
C LEU A 51 22.25 16.45 -15.59
N GLY A 52 22.51 17.59 -16.22
CA GLY A 52 22.22 17.83 -17.64
C GLY A 52 20.73 17.79 -17.96
N MET A 53 19.87 18.23 -17.03
CA MET A 53 18.42 18.28 -17.18
C MET A 53 17.98 19.73 -17.44
N GLN A 54 17.29 20.01 -18.54
CA GLN A 54 16.74 21.34 -18.76
C GLN A 54 15.47 21.52 -17.92
N LYS A 55 15.16 22.74 -17.47
CA LYS A 55 13.94 23.01 -16.65
C LYS A 55 12.67 22.45 -17.29
N THR A 56 12.55 22.58 -18.61
CA THR A 56 11.41 22.13 -19.42
C THR A 56 11.51 20.68 -19.92
N SER A 57 12.57 19.93 -19.59
CA SER A 57 12.70 18.54 -20.02
C SER A 57 11.57 17.64 -19.47
N PRO A 58 11.16 16.61 -20.21
CA PRO A 58 10.13 15.67 -19.76
C PRO A 58 10.40 15.05 -18.39
N ILE A 59 9.35 14.80 -17.62
CA ILE A 59 9.39 14.12 -16.33
C ILE A 59 8.55 12.83 -16.31
N LEU A 60 8.88 11.96 -15.36
CA LEU A 60 8.17 10.74 -15.00
C LEU A 60 7.99 10.74 -13.48
N LEU A 61 6.82 10.35 -13.01
CA LEU A 61 6.54 10.19 -11.59
C LEU A 61 6.50 8.70 -11.23
N ARG A 62 7.18 8.29 -10.16
CA ARG A 62 7.08 6.93 -9.63
C ARG A 62 6.68 6.98 -8.17
N ILE A 63 5.69 6.18 -7.79
CA ILE A 63 5.22 6.05 -6.41
C ILE A 63 5.51 4.64 -5.94
N PHE A 64 6.02 4.55 -4.72
CA PHE A 64 6.28 3.32 -4.00
C PHE A 64 5.51 3.35 -2.69
N LYS A 65 4.40 2.62 -2.64
CA LYS A 65 3.47 2.67 -1.49
C LYS A 65 4.12 2.16 -0.22
N GLU A 66 4.83 1.04 -0.30
CA GLU A 66 5.44 0.40 0.86
C GLU A 66 6.47 1.32 1.52
N GLU A 67 7.37 1.87 0.71
CA GLU A 67 8.39 2.84 1.11
C GLU A 67 7.81 4.24 1.41
N GLY A 68 6.55 4.49 1.08
CA GLY A 68 5.91 5.80 1.22
C GLY A 68 6.67 6.91 0.50
N THR A 69 7.08 6.67 -0.76
CA THR A 69 7.95 7.58 -1.51
C THR A 69 7.38 7.90 -2.89
N LEU A 70 7.44 9.17 -3.29
CA LEU A 70 7.22 9.64 -4.66
C LEU A 70 8.56 10.13 -5.23
N GLU A 71 8.94 9.64 -6.38
CA GLU A 71 10.14 10.04 -7.12
C GLU A 71 9.78 10.84 -8.36
N VAL A 72 10.48 11.94 -8.58
CA VAL A 72 10.50 12.65 -9.86
C VAL A 72 11.76 12.25 -10.61
N TRP A 73 11.56 11.61 -11.75
CA TRP A 73 12.60 11.31 -12.73
C TRP A 73 12.50 12.32 -13.86
N LYS A 74 13.64 12.78 -14.38
CA LYS A 74 13.67 13.80 -15.43
C LYS A 74 14.64 13.41 -16.53
N ALA A 75 14.26 13.68 -17.78
CA ALA A 75 15.10 13.43 -18.93
C ALA A 75 16.32 14.36 -18.92
N ASN A 76 17.50 13.79 -19.12
CA ASN A 76 18.71 14.55 -19.39
C ASN A 76 18.86 14.87 -20.90
N THR A 77 19.96 15.53 -21.28
CA THR A 77 20.30 15.84 -22.68
C THR A 77 20.41 14.63 -23.61
N SER A 78 20.63 13.42 -23.08
CA SER A 78 20.63 12.16 -23.85
C SER A 78 19.25 11.49 -23.94
N SER A 79 18.19 12.17 -23.50
CA SER A 79 16.83 11.63 -23.41
C SER A 79 16.74 10.33 -22.59
N ARG A 80 17.60 10.21 -21.57
CA ARG A 80 17.54 9.16 -20.54
C ARG A 80 17.06 9.78 -19.25
N PHE A 81 16.14 9.11 -18.57
CA PHE A 81 15.59 9.58 -17.32
C PHE A 81 16.51 9.22 -16.17
N GLN A 82 16.82 10.20 -15.34
CA GLN A 82 17.56 10.00 -14.10
C GLN A 82 16.75 10.58 -12.93
N LEU A 83 16.97 10.03 -11.75
CA LEU A 83 16.28 10.48 -10.53
C LEU A 83 16.70 11.92 -10.23
N LEU A 84 15.74 12.84 -10.22
CA LEU A 84 15.97 14.23 -9.84
C LEU A 84 15.81 14.39 -8.32
N LYS A 85 14.68 13.94 -7.77
CA LYS A 85 14.37 14.06 -6.34
C LYS A 85 13.37 13.01 -5.89
N SER A 86 13.50 12.59 -4.64
CA SER A 86 12.55 11.74 -3.94
C SER A 86 11.86 12.54 -2.85
N TYR A 87 10.58 12.30 -2.66
CA TYR A 87 9.71 12.97 -1.70
C TYR A 87 9.03 11.92 -0.83
N LYS A 88 9.08 12.09 0.49
CA LYS A 88 8.30 11.26 1.40
C LYS A 88 6.82 11.58 1.24
N ILE A 89 6.01 10.56 0.94
CA ILE A 89 4.55 10.64 0.94
C ILE A 89 4.09 10.80 2.38
N CYS A 90 3.31 11.83 2.65
CA CYS A 90 2.84 12.12 3.98
C CYS A 90 1.72 11.17 4.41
N ALA A 91 0.78 10.87 3.51
CA ALA A 91 -0.28 9.90 3.76
C ALA A 91 -0.79 9.19 2.52
N TRP A 92 -1.16 7.91 2.68
CA TRP A 92 -1.95 7.15 1.70
C TRP A 92 -2.82 6.11 2.41
N SER A 93 -4.01 5.85 1.87
CA SER A 93 -5.02 4.96 2.48
C SER A 93 -4.99 3.54 1.97
N GLY A 94 -5.46 2.62 2.81
CA GLY A 94 -5.57 1.20 2.48
C GLY A 94 -4.29 0.42 2.78
N LYS A 95 -4.09 -0.66 2.02
CA LYS A 95 -2.92 -1.56 2.09
C LYS A 95 -2.19 -1.62 0.75
N LEU A 96 -1.13 -2.42 0.64
CA LEU A 96 -0.60 -2.78 -0.68
C LEU A 96 -1.65 -3.56 -1.48
N GLY A 97 -1.76 -3.24 -2.76
CA GLY A 97 -2.79 -3.72 -3.68
C GLY A 97 -3.48 -2.60 -4.47
N PRO A 98 -4.10 -2.94 -5.61
CA PRO A 98 -4.78 -1.99 -6.46
C PRO A 98 -6.09 -1.49 -5.86
N LYS A 99 -6.49 -0.27 -6.25
CA LYS A 99 -7.87 0.21 -6.06
C LYS A 99 -8.82 -0.56 -6.97
N VAL A 100 -10.00 -0.96 -6.47
CA VAL A 100 -10.98 -1.75 -7.23
C VAL A 100 -12.32 -1.06 -7.35
N LYS A 101 -12.81 -0.39 -6.29
CA LYS A 101 -14.14 0.22 -6.30
C LYS A 101 -14.19 1.57 -5.59
N GLU A 102 -15.17 2.39 -5.92
CA GLU A 102 -15.43 3.64 -5.20
C GLU A 102 -15.65 3.36 -3.70
N GLY A 103 -15.10 4.22 -2.84
CA GLY A 103 -15.22 4.07 -1.38
C GLY A 103 -14.40 2.96 -0.71
N ASP A 104 -13.58 2.17 -1.43
CA ASP A 104 -12.70 1.15 -0.84
C ASP A 104 -11.51 1.72 -0.03
N ARG A 105 -11.35 3.05 -0.01
CA ARG A 105 -10.25 3.78 0.63
C ARG A 105 -8.87 3.27 0.21
N GLN A 106 -8.71 2.82 -1.02
CA GLN A 106 -7.48 2.25 -1.54
C GLN A 106 -6.79 3.21 -2.52
N ALA A 107 -5.50 3.47 -2.31
CA ALA A 107 -4.70 4.19 -3.30
C ALA A 107 -4.36 3.29 -4.51
N PRO A 108 -4.48 3.80 -5.75
CA PRO A 108 -4.37 3.01 -6.98
C PRO A 108 -2.93 2.60 -7.29
N GLU A 109 -2.75 1.43 -7.90
CA GLU A 109 -1.48 0.91 -8.41
C GLU A 109 -1.63 0.66 -9.90
N GLY A 110 -0.62 1.02 -10.70
CA GLY A 110 -0.68 0.93 -12.17
C GLY A 110 0.10 2.03 -12.88
N PHE A 111 -0.16 2.16 -14.18
CA PHE A 111 0.43 3.16 -15.06
C PHE A 111 -0.64 4.15 -15.51
N TYR A 112 -0.40 5.44 -15.32
CA TYR A 112 -1.38 6.49 -15.61
C TYR A 112 -0.74 7.63 -16.41
N PRO A 113 -1.26 7.97 -17.60
CA PRO A 113 -0.85 9.20 -18.28
C PRO A 113 -1.55 10.40 -17.61
N LEU A 114 -0.77 11.33 -17.08
CA LEU A 114 -1.26 12.58 -16.51
C LEU A 114 -1.15 13.69 -17.55
N TYR A 115 -2.26 14.27 -17.94
CA TYR A 115 -2.38 15.33 -18.94
C TYR A 115 -2.46 16.72 -18.28
N PRO A 116 -2.22 17.82 -19.02
CA PRO A 116 -2.31 19.17 -18.48
C PRO A 116 -3.64 19.48 -17.77
N HIS A 117 -4.76 18.99 -18.29
CA HIS A 117 -6.10 19.21 -17.70
C HIS A 117 -6.30 18.51 -16.34
N GLN A 118 -5.40 17.60 -15.95
CA GLN A 118 -5.41 16.94 -14.63
C GLN A 118 -4.68 17.77 -13.56
N MET A 119 -3.97 18.83 -13.95
CA MET A 119 -3.38 19.77 -13.01
C MET A 119 -4.50 20.62 -12.40
N ASN A 120 -4.68 20.54 -11.07
CA ASN A 120 -5.70 21.29 -10.35
C ASN A 120 -5.07 22.36 -9.43
N PRO A 121 -4.90 23.61 -9.94
CA PRO A 121 -4.39 24.72 -9.14
C PRO A 121 -5.38 25.21 -8.07
N ASN A 122 -6.68 24.94 -8.26
CA ASN A 122 -7.79 25.39 -7.39
C ASN A 122 -8.29 24.25 -6.49
N SER A 123 -7.38 23.37 -6.07
CA SER A 123 -7.70 22.27 -5.16
C SER A 123 -8.30 22.79 -3.85
N ASN A 124 -9.15 21.98 -3.21
CA ASN A 124 -9.58 22.20 -1.82
C ASN A 124 -8.44 21.97 -0.81
N TYR A 125 -7.32 21.40 -1.26
CA TYR A 125 -6.02 21.38 -0.58
C TYR A 125 -5.12 22.49 -1.14
N TYR A 126 -3.82 22.46 -0.89
CA TYR A 126 -2.91 23.47 -1.43
C TYR A 126 -2.80 23.43 -2.97
N LEU A 127 -2.37 22.31 -3.53
CA LEU A 127 -2.34 22.02 -4.97
C LEU A 127 -2.68 20.54 -5.17
N ALA A 128 -3.14 20.16 -6.37
CA ALA A 128 -3.39 18.76 -6.68
C ALA A 128 -3.11 18.41 -8.16
N ILE A 129 -2.79 17.15 -8.39
CA ILE A 129 -2.68 16.54 -9.72
C ILE A 129 -3.54 15.27 -9.70
N ASN A 130 -4.55 15.21 -10.58
CA ASN A 130 -5.39 14.03 -10.70
C ASN A 130 -4.60 12.88 -11.31
N THR A 131 -4.60 11.71 -10.65
CA THR A 131 -3.87 10.51 -11.09
C THR A 131 -4.43 9.90 -12.37
N GLY A 132 -5.65 10.24 -12.80
CA GLY A 132 -6.27 9.68 -14.00
C GLY A 132 -6.84 8.29 -13.82
N PHE A 133 -6.96 7.82 -12.57
CA PHE A 133 -7.74 6.61 -12.26
C PHE A 133 -9.23 6.86 -12.51
N PRO A 134 -9.97 5.91 -13.12
CA PRO A 134 -9.47 4.64 -13.68
C PRO A 134 -8.86 4.84 -15.09
N ASN A 135 -7.71 4.20 -15.34
CA ASN A 135 -7.12 4.14 -16.70
C ASN A 135 -7.82 3.08 -17.57
N ALA A 136 -7.31 2.82 -18.78
CA ALA A 136 -7.87 1.82 -19.69
C ALA A 136 -7.87 0.39 -19.11
N TYR A 137 -6.82 0.00 -18.38
CA TYR A 137 -6.73 -1.30 -17.70
C TYR A 137 -7.77 -1.39 -16.59
N ASP A 138 -7.89 -0.35 -15.78
CA ASP A 138 -8.83 -0.30 -14.67
C ASP A 138 -10.28 -0.41 -15.17
N LYS A 139 -10.62 0.35 -16.22
CA LYS A 139 -11.94 0.29 -16.87
C LYS A 139 -12.25 -1.10 -17.46
N ALA A 140 -11.28 -1.71 -18.15
CA ALA A 140 -11.46 -3.04 -18.75
C ALA A 140 -11.68 -4.15 -17.69
N ASN A 141 -11.16 -3.93 -16.48
CA ASN A 141 -11.34 -4.80 -15.32
C ASN A 141 -12.52 -4.38 -14.42
N GLY A 142 -13.40 -3.51 -14.89
CA GLY A 142 -14.60 -3.09 -14.15
C GLY A 142 -14.31 -2.29 -12.88
N ARG A 143 -13.11 -1.71 -12.75
CA ARG A 143 -12.73 -0.92 -11.58
C ARG A 143 -13.35 0.47 -11.65
N SER A 144 -13.77 0.97 -10.49
CA SER A 144 -14.45 2.25 -10.37
C SER A 144 -13.85 3.12 -9.27
N GLY A 145 -14.05 4.43 -9.41
CA GLY A 145 -13.56 5.42 -8.48
C GLY A 145 -13.28 6.75 -9.17
N THR A 146 -13.27 7.84 -8.42
CA THR A 146 -12.95 9.17 -8.95
C THR A 146 -12.17 10.00 -7.94
N HIS A 147 -11.55 11.09 -8.40
CA HIS A 147 -10.87 12.06 -7.54
C HIS A 147 -9.66 11.50 -6.75
N LEU A 148 -8.93 10.55 -7.33
CA LEU A 148 -7.66 10.06 -6.78
C LEU A 148 -6.56 11.05 -7.18
N MET A 149 -6.01 11.77 -6.22
CA MET A 149 -5.07 12.87 -6.47
C MET A 149 -3.69 12.62 -5.86
N ILE A 150 -2.67 13.27 -6.40
CA ILE A 150 -1.44 13.64 -5.68
C ILE A 150 -1.67 15.08 -5.21
N HIS A 151 -1.69 15.34 -3.90
CA HIS A 151 -2.09 16.68 -3.40
C HIS A 151 -1.34 17.10 -2.13
N GLY A 152 -1.42 18.39 -1.78
CA GLY A 152 -0.91 18.96 -0.53
C GLY A 152 -1.69 18.52 0.73
N ALA A 153 -1.26 18.93 1.91
CA ALA A 153 -1.70 18.39 3.21
C ALA A 153 -1.40 16.88 3.41
N CYS A 154 -1.61 16.35 4.62
CA CYS A 154 -1.27 14.97 4.97
C CYS A 154 -2.49 14.10 5.31
N SER A 155 -3.64 14.37 4.71
CA SER A 155 -4.86 13.58 4.90
C SER A 155 -5.28 12.92 3.60
N SER A 156 -5.47 11.59 3.66
CA SER A 156 -5.86 10.77 2.52
C SER A 156 -7.07 9.90 2.85
N SER A 157 -7.97 9.75 1.87
CA SER A 157 -9.02 8.73 1.80
C SER A 157 -8.89 7.88 0.53
N GLY A 158 -7.67 7.75 -0.01
CA GLY A 158 -7.38 7.06 -1.28
C GLY A 158 -6.35 7.80 -2.17
N CYS A 159 -6.00 9.03 -1.83
CA CYS A 159 -5.00 9.85 -2.52
C CYS A 159 -3.56 9.54 -2.08
N TYR A 160 -2.60 10.10 -2.81
CA TYR A 160 -1.21 10.24 -2.40
C TYR A 160 -0.97 11.66 -1.88
N SER A 161 -1.01 11.82 -0.55
CA SER A 161 -0.91 13.13 0.08
C SER A 161 0.55 13.47 0.39
N MET A 162 0.96 14.66 -0.02
CA MET A 162 2.30 15.25 0.11
C MET A 162 2.22 16.49 1.01
N THR A 163 3.31 16.96 1.60
CA THR A 163 3.26 18.27 2.26
C THR A 163 3.09 19.40 1.22
N ASP A 164 2.66 20.58 1.67
CA ASP A 164 2.44 21.73 0.80
C ASP A 164 3.76 22.19 0.13
N GLU A 165 4.87 22.09 0.87
CA GLU A 165 6.23 22.35 0.38
C GLU A 165 6.67 21.38 -0.71
N GLN A 166 6.22 20.12 -0.64
CA GLN A 166 6.56 19.11 -1.62
C GLN A 166 5.68 19.24 -2.86
N ILE A 167 4.37 19.38 -2.70
CA ILE A 167 3.44 19.41 -3.83
C ILE A 167 3.66 20.64 -4.71
N ILE A 168 4.07 21.79 -4.16
CA ILE A 168 4.36 22.98 -4.96
C ILE A 168 5.53 22.76 -5.93
N GLU A 169 6.55 22.03 -5.48
CA GLU A 169 7.71 21.69 -6.28
C GLU A 169 7.34 20.64 -7.35
N ILE A 170 6.60 19.59 -6.97
CA ILE A 170 6.10 18.55 -7.90
C ILE A 170 5.19 19.18 -8.97
N PHE A 171 4.28 20.08 -8.57
CA PHE A 171 3.37 20.78 -9.48
C PHE A 171 4.13 21.69 -10.44
N ALA A 172 5.12 22.45 -9.96
CA ALA A 172 5.98 23.27 -10.81
C ALA A 172 6.79 22.43 -11.80
N LEU A 173 7.34 21.29 -11.38
CA LEU A 173 8.06 20.35 -12.25
C LEU A 173 7.18 19.80 -13.37
N ALA A 174 5.94 19.39 -13.05
CA ALA A 174 4.97 18.92 -14.05
C ALA A 174 4.55 20.05 -15.00
N ARG A 175 4.22 21.23 -14.46
CA ARG A 175 3.89 22.43 -15.24
C ARG A 175 5.00 22.78 -16.23
N ASP A 176 6.26 22.79 -15.79
CA ASP A 176 7.40 23.18 -16.63
C ASP A 176 7.69 22.13 -17.71
N ALA A 177 7.45 20.85 -17.42
CA ALA A 177 7.53 19.79 -18.43
C ALA A 177 6.42 19.93 -19.50
N PHE A 178 5.19 20.25 -19.10
CA PHE A 178 4.09 20.56 -20.03
C PHE A 178 4.39 21.80 -20.88
N LYS A 179 4.93 22.87 -20.27
CA LYS A 179 5.42 24.05 -21.01
C LYS A 179 6.53 23.71 -22.01
N GLY A 180 7.32 22.67 -21.72
CA GLY A 180 8.33 22.11 -22.61
C GLY A 180 7.79 21.23 -23.74
N GLY A 181 6.48 21.03 -23.83
CA GLY A 181 5.84 20.24 -24.89
C GLY A 181 5.66 18.76 -24.55
N GLN A 182 5.90 18.33 -23.30
CA GLN A 182 5.53 16.97 -22.90
C GLN A 182 4.00 16.82 -22.95
N GLU A 183 3.46 15.86 -23.72
CA GLU A 183 2.00 15.68 -23.86
C GLU A 183 1.34 15.10 -22.61
N SER A 184 2.00 14.12 -21.99
CA SER A 184 1.58 13.52 -20.73
C SER A 184 2.78 13.16 -19.85
N VAL A 185 2.63 13.36 -18.55
CA VAL A 185 3.56 12.86 -17.53
C VAL A 185 3.08 11.46 -17.15
N GLN A 186 3.88 10.43 -17.40
CA GLN A 186 3.52 9.08 -16.94
C GLN A 186 3.73 8.99 -15.42
N LEU A 187 2.69 8.58 -14.71
CA LEU A 187 2.73 8.16 -13.31
C LEU A 187 2.77 6.64 -13.24
N GLN A 188 3.75 6.11 -12.53
CA GLN A 188 3.87 4.69 -12.23
C GLN A 188 3.68 4.48 -10.72
N ALA A 189 2.55 3.93 -10.31
CA ALA A 189 2.27 3.65 -8.92
C ALA A 189 2.47 2.16 -8.63
N PHE A 190 3.47 1.83 -7.82
CA PHE A 190 3.87 0.47 -7.50
C PHE A 190 3.60 0.14 -6.03
N PRO A 191 3.38 -1.15 -5.71
CA PRO A 191 3.25 -1.58 -4.31
C PRO A 191 4.55 -1.29 -3.53
N TYR A 192 5.71 -1.55 -4.13
CA TYR A 192 7.04 -1.38 -3.56
C TYR A 192 8.07 -1.31 -4.69
N ARG A 193 9.35 -1.05 -4.39
CA ARG A 193 10.43 -1.24 -5.38
C ARG A 193 10.50 -2.71 -5.78
N MET A 194 10.22 -3.03 -7.05
CA MET A 194 9.96 -4.41 -7.53
C MET A 194 11.23 -5.24 -7.75
N THR A 195 12.17 -5.17 -6.80
CA THR A 195 13.41 -5.96 -6.76
C THR A 195 13.08 -7.45 -6.59
N ALA A 196 14.04 -8.32 -6.92
CA ALA A 196 13.91 -9.76 -6.71
C ALA A 196 13.60 -10.12 -5.26
N GLU A 197 14.24 -9.44 -4.30
CA GLU A 197 13.99 -9.63 -2.88
C GLU A 197 12.57 -9.24 -2.47
N ASN A 198 12.10 -8.05 -2.85
CA ASN A 198 10.75 -7.61 -2.48
C ASN A 198 9.69 -8.50 -3.15
N MET A 199 9.84 -8.84 -4.43
CA MET A 199 8.94 -9.78 -5.11
C MET A 199 8.88 -11.14 -4.41
N ALA A 200 9.99 -11.65 -3.88
CA ALA A 200 10.03 -12.89 -3.13
C ALA A 200 9.41 -12.74 -1.72
N ARG A 201 9.63 -11.60 -1.06
CA ARG A 201 9.07 -11.29 0.26
C ARG A 201 7.55 -11.22 0.25
N HIS A 202 6.94 -10.70 -0.82
CA HIS A 202 5.49 -10.58 -0.95
C HIS A 202 4.85 -11.64 -1.86
N ARG A 203 5.54 -12.75 -2.15
CA ARG A 203 5.11 -13.78 -3.11
C ARG A 203 3.75 -14.41 -2.79
N ASP A 204 3.36 -14.43 -1.52
CA ASP A 204 2.10 -15.02 -1.05
C ASP A 204 0.92 -14.03 -1.02
N ASN A 205 1.14 -12.78 -1.46
CA ASN A 205 0.08 -11.79 -1.50
C ASN A 205 -0.93 -12.11 -2.63
N PRO A 206 -2.25 -11.97 -2.41
CA PRO A 206 -3.26 -12.23 -3.44
C PRO A 206 -3.12 -11.35 -4.70
N ASN A 207 -2.41 -10.22 -4.61
CA ASN A 207 -2.17 -9.33 -5.75
C ASN A 207 -0.90 -9.66 -6.54
N ILE A 208 -0.19 -10.75 -6.22
CA ILE A 208 1.13 -11.05 -6.81
C ILE A 208 1.08 -11.17 -8.34
N GLU A 209 0.01 -11.72 -8.93
CA GLU A 209 -0.12 -11.83 -10.39
C GLU A 209 -0.28 -10.46 -11.05
N PHE A 210 -1.03 -9.55 -10.41
CA PHE A 210 -1.12 -8.17 -10.85
C PHE A 210 0.25 -7.46 -10.74
N TRP A 211 1.01 -7.70 -9.67
CA TRP A 211 2.33 -7.11 -9.51
C TRP A 211 3.36 -7.69 -10.48
N LYS A 212 3.32 -8.98 -10.82
CA LYS A 212 4.13 -9.55 -11.89
C LYS A 212 3.86 -8.84 -13.22
N MET A 213 2.62 -8.45 -13.48
CA MET A 213 2.26 -7.67 -14.67
C MET A 213 2.85 -6.25 -14.63
N LEU A 214 2.74 -5.54 -13.50
CA LEU A 214 3.35 -4.21 -13.34
C LEU A 214 4.87 -4.25 -13.48
N LYS A 215 5.48 -5.34 -12.99
CA LYS A 215 6.92 -5.55 -13.00
C LYS A 215 7.52 -5.52 -14.41
N VAL A 216 6.80 -6.01 -15.42
CA VAL A 216 7.29 -5.96 -16.81
C VAL A 216 7.59 -4.51 -17.23
N GLY A 217 6.67 -3.58 -16.99
CA GLY A 217 6.90 -2.15 -17.27
C GLY A 217 7.95 -1.51 -16.35
N TYR A 218 7.99 -1.92 -15.08
CA TYR A 218 9.02 -1.49 -14.12
C TYR A 218 10.43 -1.85 -14.62
N ASP A 219 10.65 -3.11 -14.99
CA ASP A 219 11.96 -3.63 -15.39
C ASP A 219 12.42 -3.03 -16.73
N GLN A 220 11.50 -2.87 -17.68
CA GLN A 220 11.81 -2.19 -18.94
C GLN A 220 12.25 -0.74 -18.69
N PHE A 221 11.64 -0.03 -17.73
CA PHE A 221 12.14 1.29 -17.34
C PHE A 221 13.52 1.19 -16.68
N GLU A 222 13.77 0.21 -15.81
CA GLU A 222 15.07 0.07 -15.15
C GLU A 222 16.23 -0.13 -16.13
N VAL A 223 16.01 -0.90 -17.20
CA VAL A 223 17.02 -1.15 -18.22
C VAL A 223 17.12 -0.01 -19.23
N THR A 224 16.00 0.47 -19.74
CA THR A 224 15.99 1.48 -20.82
C THR A 224 16.13 2.90 -20.30
N LYS A 225 15.89 3.15 -19.01
CA LYS A 225 15.74 4.50 -18.40
C LYS A 225 14.89 5.44 -19.28
N ARG A 226 13.83 4.91 -19.85
CA ARG A 226 12.82 5.63 -20.66
C ARG A 226 11.44 5.12 -20.25
N PRO A 227 10.44 6.00 -20.04
CA PRO A 227 9.08 5.57 -19.74
C PRO A 227 8.62 4.56 -20.80
N PRO A 228 8.15 3.37 -20.40
CA PRO A 228 7.64 2.40 -21.35
C PRO A 228 6.38 2.92 -22.04
N GLN A 229 6.20 2.57 -23.30
CA GLN A 229 4.89 2.67 -23.95
C GLN A 229 3.96 1.66 -23.28
N VAL A 230 2.80 2.13 -22.83
CA VAL A 230 1.83 1.32 -22.09
C VAL A 230 0.57 1.16 -22.94
N ASN A 231 0.22 -0.09 -23.22
CA ASN A 231 -1.02 -0.48 -23.88
C ASN A 231 -1.77 -1.49 -23.02
N VAL A 232 -3.02 -1.80 -23.42
CA VAL A 232 -3.85 -2.79 -22.74
C VAL A 232 -4.58 -3.63 -23.77
N CYS A 233 -4.55 -4.94 -23.60
CA CYS A 233 -5.41 -5.90 -24.30
C CYS A 233 -5.61 -7.13 -23.42
N GLU A 234 -6.70 -7.87 -23.65
CA GLU A 234 -7.09 -9.03 -22.84
C GLU A 234 -7.14 -8.72 -21.34
N ARG A 235 -7.49 -7.48 -20.99
CA ARG A 235 -7.49 -6.95 -19.61
C ARG A 235 -6.12 -6.99 -18.93
N LYS A 236 -5.03 -7.03 -19.69
CA LYS A 236 -3.64 -7.07 -19.23
C LYS A 236 -2.86 -5.88 -19.79
N TYR A 237 -1.91 -5.39 -19.01
CA TYR A 237 -0.94 -4.42 -19.50
C TYR A 237 0.00 -5.07 -20.52
N VAL A 238 0.37 -4.27 -21.51
CA VAL A 238 1.35 -4.60 -22.54
C VAL A 238 2.34 -3.45 -22.67
N PHE A 239 3.63 -3.77 -22.68
CA PHE A 239 4.69 -2.76 -22.66
C PHE A 239 5.63 -2.89 -23.86
N ASN A 240 5.90 -1.77 -24.52
CA ASN A 240 6.88 -1.63 -25.61
C ASN A 240 6.78 -2.72 -26.69
N GLN A 241 5.56 -3.13 -27.06
CA GLN A 241 5.34 -4.08 -28.16
C GLN A 241 5.19 -3.35 -29.50
N GLN A 242 5.74 -3.94 -30.56
CA GLN A 242 5.51 -3.54 -31.94
C GLN A 242 4.33 -4.33 -32.50
N THR A 243 3.42 -3.64 -33.17
CA THR A 243 2.20 -4.21 -33.77
C THR A 243 1.73 -3.31 -34.91
N ASP A 244 1.15 -3.90 -35.95
CA ASP A 244 0.44 -3.19 -37.03
C ASP A 244 -1.06 -3.04 -36.73
N GLY A 245 -1.58 -3.79 -35.74
CA GLY A 245 -2.95 -3.71 -35.25
C GLY A 245 -3.14 -2.73 -34.09
N SER A 246 -4.39 -2.42 -33.76
CA SER A 246 -4.76 -1.56 -32.64
C SER A 246 -4.99 -2.36 -31.35
N PHE A 247 -4.76 -1.71 -30.21
CA PHE A 247 -5.02 -2.29 -28.89
C PHE A 247 -6.46 -2.02 -28.45
N ASN A 248 -7.18 -3.08 -28.06
CA ASN A 248 -8.46 -2.98 -27.38
C ASN A 248 -8.33 -3.53 -25.95
N PRO A 249 -8.52 -2.71 -24.90
CA PRO A 249 -8.34 -3.14 -23.51
C PRO A 249 -9.10 -4.40 -23.10
N SER A 250 -10.30 -4.61 -23.63
CA SER A 250 -11.14 -5.79 -23.34
C SER A 250 -11.10 -6.85 -24.45
N GLY A 251 -10.51 -6.53 -25.61
CA GLY A 251 -10.42 -7.41 -26.78
C GLY A 251 -9.14 -8.23 -26.81
N GLN A 252 -9.03 -9.10 -27.81
CA GLN A 252 -7.83 -9.89 -28.05
C GLN A 252 -6.64 -8.99 -28.37
N CYS A 253 -5.45 -9.40 -27.92
CA CYS A 253 -4.22 -8.70 -28.30
C CYS A 253 -3.94 -8.87 -29.80
N PRO A 254 -3.50 -7.80 -30.50
CA PRO A 254 -3.05 -7.95 -31.88
C PRO A 254 -1.78 -8.82 -31.94
N ALA A 255 -1.37 -9.19 -33.15
CA ALA A 255 -0.06 -9.80 -33.33
C ALA A 255 1.04 -8.81 -32.89
N MET A 256 1.90 -9.24 -31.96
CA MET A 256 2.88 -8.38 -31.31
C MET A 256 4.26 -9.02 -31.32
N SER A 257 5.29 -8.18 -31.41
CA SER A 257 6.68 -8.57 -31.19
C SER A 257 7.40 -7.59 -30.28
N THR A 258 8.31 -8.10 -29.46
CA THR A 258 9.21 -7.25 -28.66
C THR A 258 10.37 -6.79 -29.53
N PRO A 259 10.74 -5.49 -29.51
CA PRO A 259 11.88 -4.99 -30.27
C PRO A 259 13.17 -5.78 -29.97
N PRO A 260 13.96 -6.22 -30.98
CA PRO A 260 15.16 -7.03 -30.75
C PRO A 260 16.16 -6.40 -29.78
N ALA A 261 16.37 -5.08 -29.87
CA ALA A 261 17.25 -4.36 -28.96
C ALA A 261 16.78 -4.42 -27.49
N LEU A 262 15.46 -4.38 -27.26
CA LEU A 262 14.90 -4.51 -25.93
C LEU A 262 15.02 -5.94 -25.42
N GLN A 263 14.76 -6.94 -26.27
CA GLN A 263 14.92 -8.35 -25.91
C GLN A 263 16.36 -8.67 -25.45
N VAL A 264 17.36 -8.19 -26.19
CA VAL A 264 18.77 -8.36 -25.83
C VAL A 264 19.11 -7.63 -24.53
N ALA A 265 18.65 -6.39 -24.36
CA ALA A 265 18.91 -5.61 -23.15
C ALA A 265 18.27 -6.24 -21.90
N MET A 266 17.11 -6.89 -22.06
CA MET A 266 16.41 -7.57 -20.97
C MET A 266 17.03 -8.92 -20.59
N ALA A 267 17.69 -9.62 -21.52
CA ALA A 267 18.17 -10.99 -21.29
C ALA A 267 19.11 -11.13 -20.08
N ASN A 268 20.09 -10.24 -19.94
CA ASN A 268 21.01 -10.26 -18.80
C ASN A 268 20.30 -9.84 -17.50
N PHE A 269 19.45 -8.82 -17.59
CA PHE A 269 18.67 -8.33 -16.44
C PHE A 269 17.76 -9.43 -15.88
N GLU A 270 17.06 -10.17 -16.75
CA GLU A 270 16.18 -11.27 -16.36
C GLU A 270 16.96 -12.43 -15.73
N LYS A 271 18.13 -12.76 -16.28
CA LYS A 271 19.00 -13.79 -15.70
C LYS A 271 19.43 -13.43 -14.28
N ASP A 272 19.87 -12.20 -14.06
CA ASP A 272 20.27 -11.71 -12.74
C ASP A 272 19.07 -11.68 -11.79
N TYR A 273 17.92 -11.20 -12.26
CA TYR A 273 16.66 -11.21 -11.52
C TYR A 273 16.28 -12.62 -11.06
N GLN A 274 16.30 -13.61 -11.94
CA GLN A 274 15.94 -14.98 -11.60
C GLN A 274 16.89 -15.58 -10.57
N ARG A 275 18.20 -15.38 -10.71
CA ARG A 275 19.18 -15.80 -9.71
C ARG A 275 18.85 -15.21 -8.33
N ASP A 276 18.64 -13.89 -8.28
CA ASP A 276 18.43 -13.18 -7.03
C ASP A 276 17.05 -13.50 -6.43
N TYR A 277 16.05 -13.76 -7.26
CA TYR A 277 14.72 -14.17 -6.83
C TYR A 277 14.77 -15.55 -6.18
N GLN A 278 15.42 -16.53 -6.82
CA GLN A 278 15.59 -17.87 -6.25
C GLN A 278 16.38 -17.84 -4.94
N LYS A 279 17.40 -16.98 -4.85
CA LYS A 279 18.14 -16.74 -3.60
C LYS A 279 17.21 -16.18 -2.51
N SER A 280 16.37 -15.20 -2.84
CA SER A 280 15.46 -14.56 -1.89
C SER A 280 14.28 -15.45 -1.49
N VAL A 281 13.78 -16.30 -2.38
CA VAL A 281 12.77 -17.31 -2.02
C VAL A 281 13.33 -18.26 -0.97
N LYS A 282 14.56 -18.75 -1.15
CA LYS A 282 15.24 -19.57 -0.13
C LYS A 282 15.48 -18.81 1.18
N LYS A 283 15.84 -17.53 1.11
CA LYS A 283 16.02 -16.66 2.28
C LYS A 283 14.74 -16.53 3.12
N PHE A 284 13.58 -16.54 2.48
CA PHE A 284 12.28 -16.36 3.12
C PHE A 284 11.47 -17.65 3.23
N ASP A 285 12.11 -18.81 3.13
CA ASP A 285 11.43 -20.09 3.27
C ASP A 285 10.80 -20.22 4.66
N GLY A 286 9.55 -20.73 4.71
CA GLY A 286 8.74 -20.78 5.94
C GLY A 286 8.31 -19.42 6.52
N MET A 287 8.64 -18.30 5.87
CA MET A 287 8.30 -16.94 6.31
C MET A 287 7.32 -16.28 5.35
N VAL A 288 6.42 -15.47 5.89
CA VAL A 288 5.43 -14.68 5.17
C VAL A 288 5.49 -13.22 5.61
N TRP A 289 5.29 -12.30 4.66
CA TRP A 289 5.17 -10.89 4.98
C TRP A 289 3.79 -10.55 5.53
N TYR A 290 3.75 -10.03 6.75
CA TYR A 290 2.55 -9.42 7.32
C TYR A 290 2.44 -7.97 6.85
N GLU A 291 1.45 -7.70 6.01
CA GLU A 291 1.13 -6.35 5.54
C GLU A 291 0.34 -5.58 6.62
N PRO A 292 0.89 -4.46 7.14
CA PRO A 292 0.24 -3.71 8.20
C PRO A 292 -1.01 -2.99 7.70
N SER A 293 -1.99 -2.86 8.58
CA SER A 293 -3.14 -1.98 8.38
C SER A 293 -2.73 -0.49 8.42
N GLU A 294 -3.57 0.37 7.84
CA GLU A 294 -3.40 1.82 7.95
C GLU A 294 -3.39 2.29 9.42
N ALA A 295 -4.12 1.61 10.31
CA ALA A 295 -4.12 1.92 11.74
C ALA A 295 -2.76 1.59 12.39
N GLU A 296 -2.17 0.44 12.10
CA GLU A 296 -0.82 0.08 12.56
C GLU A 296 0.24 1.05 12.02
N ARG A 297 0.12 1.45 10.74
CA ARG A 297 0.98 2.49 10.15
C ARG A 297 0.82 3.85 10.83
N LYS A 298 -0.37 4.23 11.26
CA LYS A 298 -0.59 5.48 12.03
C LYS A 298 -0.03 5.37 13.45
N ALA A 299 -0.08 4.19 14.06
CA ALA A 299 0.42 3.97 15.42
C ALA A 299 1.94 4.17 15.52
N ILE A 300 2.71 3.72 14.53
CA ILE A 300 4.19 3.89 14.56
C ILE A 300 4.66 5.34 14.47
N VAL A 301 3.82 6.25 13.96
CA VAL A 301 4.11 7.69 13.87
C VAL A 301 3.26 8.51 14.85
N ALA A 302 2.68 7.90 15.88
CA ALA A 302 1.77 8.56 16.82
C ALA A 302 2.36 9.84 17.44
N GLU A 303 3.65 9.83 17.80
CA GLU A 303 4.33 11.02 18.32
C GLU A 303 4.38 12.17 17.29
N GLN A 304 4.65 11.88 16.03
CA GLN A 304 4.66 12.89 14.95
C GLN A 304 3.27 13.46 14.67
N ARG A 305 2.22 12.75 15.10
CA ARG A 305 0.82 13.18 14.95
C ARG A 305 0.34 14.04 16.12
N LYS A 306 1.01 14.00 17.29
CA LYS A 306 0.60 14.79 18.46
C LYS A 306 0.70 16.28 18.17
N GLY A 307 -0.31 17.04 18.57
CA GLY A 307 -0.37 18.49 18.40
C GLY A 307 -0.53 18.98 16.95
N ARG A 308 -0.60 18.07 15.96
CA ARG A 308 -0.92 18.42 14.57
C ARG A 308 -2.41 18.33 14.33
N GLU A 309 -2.92 19.24 13.51
CA GLU A 309 -4.25 19.06 12.92
C GLU A 309 -4.32 17.74 12.17
N LEU A 310 -5.47 17.06 12.24
CA LEU A 310 -5.67 15.75 11.59
C LEU A 310 -5.40 15.81 10.07
N ALA A 311 -5.63 16.97 9.45
CA ALA A 311 -5.35 17.23 8.04
C ALA A 311 -3.85 17.14 7.69
N TYR A 312 -2.95 17.32 8.65
CA TYR A 312 -1.49 17.37 8.47
C TYR A 312 -0.75 16.28 9.25
N ALA A 313 -1.47 15.26 9.72
CA ALA A 313 -0.93 14.18 10.51
C ALA A 313 -0.51 12.99 9.62
N PRO A 314 0.80 12.64 9.56
CA PRO A 314 1.31 11.64 8.61
C PRO A 314 0.79 10.23 8.91
N THR A 315 0.80 9.37 7.89
CA THR A 315 0.74 7.91 8.05
C THR A 315 2.15 7.35 7.96
N GLY A 316 2.52 6.43 8.84
CA GLY A 316 3.76 5.67 8.70
C GLY A 316 3.77 4.82 7.41
N THR A 317 4.93 4.29 7.08
CA THR A 317 5.14 3.46 5.87
C THR A 317 4.72 2.02 6.14
N SER A 318 4.39 1.24 5.09
CA SER A 318 4.17 -0.20 5.27
C SER A 318 5.48 -0.92 5.59
N LEU A 319 6.61 -0.41 5.10
CA LEU A 319 7.92 -0.99 5.38
C LEU A 319 8.27 -0.95 6.87
N ASP A 320 7.98 0.17 7.55
CA ASP A 320 8.30 0.36 8.97
C ASP A 320 7.36 -0.42 9.91
N ALA A 321 6.09 -0.56 9.53
CA ALA A 321 5.08 -1.23 10.35
C ALA A 321 4.92 -2.73 10.03
N GLY A 322 5.32 -3.14 8.82
CA GLY A 322 5.24 -4.52 8.36
C GLY A 322 6.39 -5.37 8.89
N LYS A 323 6.20 -6.69 8.83
CA LYS A 323 7.21 -7.63 9.34
C LYS A 323 7.13 -9.00 8.68
N LEU A 324 8.28 -9.64 8.57
CA LEU A 324 8.37 -11.06 8.27
C LEU A 324 8.00 -11.87 9.52
N MET A 325 7.09 -12.81 9.35
CA MET A 325 6.62 -13.72 10.41
C MET A 325 6.64 -15.16 9.90
N LYS A 326 6.68 -16.14 10.80
CA LYS A 326 6.43 -17.53 10.41
C LYS A 326 4.99 -17.69 9.95
N VAL A 327 4.74 -18.57 8.99
CA VAL A 327 3.39 -18.85 8.49
C VAL A 327 2.45 -19.25 9.63
N SER A 328 2.91 -20.13 10.54
CA SER A 328 2.17 -20.54 11.73
C SER A 328 1.76 -19.38 12.66
N ASP A 329 2.63 -18.38 12.81
CA ASP A 329 2.36 -17.23 13.68
C ASP A 329 1.33 -16.30 13.03
N LEU A 330 1.34 -16.19 11.70
CA LEU A 330 0.33 -15.44 10.96
C LEU A 330 -1.03 -16.13 11.05
N GLU A 331 -1.09 -17.44 10.83
CA GLU A 331 -2.33 -18.22 10.93
C GLU A 331 -2.97 -18.08 12.31
N LYS A 332 -2.17 -18.22 13.37
CA LYS A 332 -2.63 -18.01 14.74
C LYS A 332 -3.19 -16.60 14.94
N ARG A 333 -2.46 -15.57 14.50
CA ARG A 333 -2.91 -14.18 14.61
C ARG A 333 -4.22 -13.93 13.86
N LEU A 334 -4.38 -14.49 12.66
CA LEU A 334 -5.59 -14.35 11.87
C LEU A 334 -6.77 -15.05 12.56
N ALA A 335 -6.55 -16.22 13.18
CA ALA A 335 -7.55 -16.89 13.99
C ALA A 335 -7.95 -16.06 15.21
N ASP A 336 -6.99 -15.54 15.98
CA ASP A 336 -7.22 -14.67 17.14
C ASP A 336 -8.00 -13.39 16.73
N GLN A 337 -7.66 -12.79 15.58
CA GLN A 337 -8.37 -11.63 15.04
C GLN A 337 -9.81 -11.95 14.67
N LYS A 338 -10.05 -13.09 14.03
CA LYS A 338 -11.38 -13.55 13.65
C LYS A 338 -12.25 -13.78 14.89
N GLU A 339 -11.73 -14.46 15.90
CA GLU A 339 -12.42 -14.67 17.18
C GLU A 339 -12.75 -13.33 17.86
N ALA A 340 -11.81 -12.39 17.88
CA ALA A 340 -12.04 -11.05 18.44
C ALA A 340 -13.08 -10.24 17.65
N GLU A 341 -13.14 -10.40 16.32
CA GLU A 341 -14.15 -9.75 15.48
C GLU A 341 -15.54 -10.35 15.70
N GLU A 342 -15.64 -11.69 15.76
CA GLU A 342 -16.88 -12.41 16.10
C GLU A 342 -17.37 -12.00 17.50
N ALA A 343 -16.49 -11.90 18.49
CA ALA A 343 -16.82 -11.42 19.83
C ALA A 343 -17.32 -9.96 19.83
N LYS A 344 -16.70 -9.08 19.04
CA LYS A 344 -17.17 -7.69 18.88
C LYS A 344 -18.55 -7.63 18.22
N GLN A 345 -18.79 -8.45 17.19
CA GLN A 345 -20.11 -8.52 16.54
C GLN A 345 -21.17 -9.06 17.50
N ALA A 346 -20.87 -10.11 18.26
CA ALA A 346 -21.77 -10.63 19.29
C ALA A 346 -22.09 -9.58 20.36
N ALA A 347 -21.09 -8.83 20.82
CA ALA A 347 -21.28 -7.73 21.77
C ALA A 347 -22.13 -6.59 21.19
N LEU A 348 -21.98 -6.24 19.90
CA LEU A 348 -22.82 -5.25 19.23
C LEU A 348 -24.27 -5.72 19.13
N ILE A 349 -24.50 -6.99 18.77
CA ILE A 349 -25.85 -7.58 18.71
C ILE A 349 -26.49 -7.59 20.09
N GLN A 350 -25.75 -7.98 21.12
CA GLN A 350 -26.23 -7.94 22.51
C GLN A 350 -26.56 -6.51 22.96
N LYS A 351 -25.71 -5.54 22.61
CA LYS A 351 -25.95 -4.13 22.91
C LYS A 351 -27.20 -3.60 22.19
N GLU A 352 -27.38 -3.91 20.91
CA GLU A 352 -28.56 -3.51 20.15
C GLU A 352 -29.83 -4.19 20.69
N ALA A 353 -29.74 -5.45 21.10
CA ALA A 353 -30.85 -6.17 21.74
C ALA A 353 -31.21 -5.53 23.10
N LEU A 354 -30.23 -5.14 23.90
CA LEU A 354 -30.43 -4.43 25.16
C LEU A 354 -31.04 -3.03 24.96
N GLU A 355 -30.57 -2.28 23.95
CA GLU A 355 -31.12 -0.98 23.56
C GLU A 355 -32.56 -1.09 23.05
N LYS A 356 -32.88 -2.15 22.30
CA LYS A 356 -34.27 -2.43 21.88
C LYS A 356 -35.16 -2.81 23.05
N ALA A 357 -34.68 -3.66 23.98
CA ALA A 357 -35.43 -4.07 25.16
C ALA A 357 -35.71 -2.88 26.09
N THR A 358 -34.72 -2.01 26.31
CA THR A 358 -34.88 -0.77 27.11
C THR A 358 -35.82 0.24 26.46
N ARG A 359 -35.81 0.38 25.13
CA ARG A 359 -36.78 1.24 24.39
C ARG A 359 -38.21 0.68 24.36
N ALA A 360 -38.39 -0.64 24.45
CA ALA A 360 -39.70 -1.29 24.38
C ALA A 360 -40.41 -1.40 25.75
N GLY A 361 -39.88 -0.80 26.82
CA GLY A 361 -40.51 -0.78 28.14
C GLY A 361 -40.62 -2.14 28.84
N LYS A 362 -39.95 -3.19 28.33
CA LYS A 362 -39.83 -4.47 29.04
C LYS A 362 -38.68 -4.35 30.04
N ALA A 363 -38.95 -4.74 31.30
CA ALA A 363 -37.96 -4.76 32.37
C ALA A 363 -36.69 -5.50 31.91
N VAL A 364 -35.56 -4.81 32.00
CA VAL A 364 -34.23 -5.34 31.67
C VAL A 364 -33.94 -6.52 32.61
N PRO A 365 -33.70 -7.74 32.11
CA PRO A 365 -33.19 -8.81 32.95
C PRO A 365 -31.79 -8.42 33.41
N VAL A 366 -31.59 -8.33 34.72
CA VAL A 366 -30.26 -8.19 35.33
C VAL A 366 -29.41 -9.38 34.84
N PRO A 367 -28.24 -9.17 34.22
CA PRO A 367 -27.40 -10.28 33.80
C PRO A 367 -26.95 -11.05 35.05
N GLN A 368 -27.45 -12.29 35.20
CA GLN A 368 -26.88 -13.23 36.15
C GLN A 368 -25.45 -13.53 35.71
N GLN A 369 -24.51 -13.38 36.64
CA GLN A 369 -23.11 -13.75 36.42
C GLN A 369 -23.06 -15.22 35.97
N SER A 370 -22.42 -15.49 34.83
CA SER A 370 -22.08 -16.86 34.44
C SER A 370 -21.19 -17.47 35.53
N PRO A 371 -21.43 -18.74 35.94
CA PRO A 371 -20.64 -19.40 36.96
C PRO A 371 -19.29 -19.81 36.36
N ILE A 372 -18.37 -18.86 36.29
CA ILE A 372 -16.95 -19.15 36.21
C ILE A 372 -16.46 -18.99 37.65
N GLU A 373 -16.18 -20.11 38.31
CA GLU A 373 -15.47 -20.12 39.58
C GLU A 373 -14.17 -19.32 39.41
N ARG A 374 -14.13 -18.14 40.04
CA ARG A 374 -12.86 -17.45 40.25
C ARG A 374 -12.08 -18.31 41.25
N PRO A 375 -10.85 -18.76 40.95
CA PRO A 375 -10.01 -19.30 41.99
C PRO A 375 -9.80 -18.16 42.99
N VAL A 376 -10.36 -18.32 44.19
CA VAL A 376 -10.13 -17.42 45.31
C VAL A 376 -8.68 -17.61 45.69
N GLN A 377 -7.80 -16.77 45.16
CA GLN A 377 -6.46 -16.62 45.69
C GLN A 377 -6.64 -15.97 47.05
N GLN A 378 -6.66 -16.81 48.10
CA GLN A 378 -6.61 -16.37 49.47
C GLN A 378 -5.41 -15.44 49.60
N ALA A 379 -5.70 -14.17 49.86
CA ALA A 379 -4.73 -13.18 50.26
C ALA A 379 -4.16 -13.63 51.62
N ALA A 380 -3.10 -14.44 51.58
CA ALA A 380 -2.16 -14.50 52.67
C ALA A 380 -1.54 -13.11 52.78
N LEU A 381 -1.83 -12.42 53.88
CA LEU A 381 -1.16 -11.19 54.30
C LEU A 381 0.35 -11.39 54.25
N GLN A 382 0.98 -10.99 53.15
CA GLN A 382 2.41 -10.77 53.10
C GLN A 382 2.67 -9.45 53.80
N THR A 383 3.14 -9.54 55.05
CA THR A 383 3.78 -8.43 55.73
C THR A 383 4.93 -7.91 54.87
N ALA A 384 4.92 -6.60 54.62
CA ALA A 384 5.92 -5.93 53.81
C ALA A 384 7.35 -6.21 54.35
N PRO A 385 8.34 -6.51 53.50
CA PRO A 385 9.72 -6.48 53.93
C PRO A 385 10.14 -5.01 54.13
N ALA A 386 10.53 -4.70 55.37
CA ALA A 386 11.14 -3.41 55.72
C ALA A 386 12.37 -3.13 54.83
N GLN A 387 12.44 -1.92 54.28
CA GLN A 387 13.64 -1.39 53.62
C GLN A 387 14.83 -1.51 54.57
N LYS A 388 15.84 -2.29 54.18
CA LYS A 388 17.16 -2.22 54.80
C LYS A 388 17.86 -0.95 54.32
N SER A 389 17.87 0.06 55.18
CA SER A 389 18.84 1.15 55.12
C SER A 389 20.24 0.61 55.45
N PHE A 390 21.23 1.16 54.77
CA PHE A 390 22.65 0.77 54.70
C PHE A 390 23.48 1.08 55.97
N TRP A 391 22.84 1.41 57.10
CA TRP A 391 23.57 1.68 58.36
C TRP A 391 22.92 0.95 59.53
N ASN A 392 23.50 -0.20 59.89
CA ASN A 392 23.78 -0.62 61.26
C ASN A 392 24.40 -2.02 61.25
N LEU A 393 25.71 -2.03 61.04
CA LEU A 393 26.61 -2.96 61.72
C LEU A 393 26.45 -2.77 63.24
N PHE A 394 26.67 -3.85 63.99
CA PHE A 394 26.76 -3.99 65.44
C PHE A 394 25.58 -4.67 66.17
N SER A 395 25.95 -5.78 66.82
CA SER A 395 25.37 -6.50 67.97
C SER A 395 24.50 -7.77 67.73
N LYS A 396 25.17 -8.93 67.94
CA LYS A 396 24.84 -10.16 68.74
C LYS A 396 23.37 -10.31 69.21
N SER A 397 22.70 -11.48 69.26
CA SER A 397 23.08 -12.90 69.49
C SER A 397 21.86 -13.84 69.32
N GLU A 398 22.11 -15.13 69.07
CA GLU A 398 21.26 -16.37 69.10
C GLU A 398 20.43 -16.66 70.38
N PRO A 399 19.68 -17.81 70.55
CA PRO A 399 18.97 -18.74 69.61
C PRO A 399 17.58 -19.33 70.12
N ALA A 400 16.97 -20.25 69.31
CA ALA A 400 16.25 -21.52 69.67
C ALA A 400 14.69 -21.70 69.59
N ALA A 401 14.25 -22.58 68.63
CA ALA A 401 13.33 -23.78 68.64
C ALA A 401 11.96 -23.84 69.43
N PRO A 402 11.07 -24.88 69.27
CA PRO A 402 10.44 -25.50 68.07
C PRO A 402 8.90 -25.87 68.20
N ALA A 403 8.29 -26.31 67.06
CA ALA A 403 7.18 -27.29 66.79
C ALA A 403 5.88 -27.45 67.65
N ILE A 404 4.74 -27.82 67.00
CA ILE A 404 3.86 -29.02 67.27
C ILE A 404 2.54 -29.05 66.43
N ALA A 405 2.31 -30.22 65.80
CA ALA A 405 1.12 -31.07 65.51
C ALA A 405 -0.27 -30.59 65.01
N GLN A 406 -0.84 -31.41 64.10
CA GLN A 406 -2.25 -31.57 63.71
C GLN A 406 -3.07 -32.37 64.77
N PRO A 407 -4.42 -32.52 64.63
CA PRO A 407 -4.92 -33.74 63.98
C PRO A 407 -6.26 -33.66 63.19
N SER A 408 -6.53 -34.79 62.53
CA SER A 408 -7.60 -35.33 61.68
C SER A 408 -9.09 -35.25 62.10
N ALA A 409 -10.01 -35.38 61.12
CA ALA A 409 -11.08 -36.41 61.05
C ALA A 409 -11.84 -36.39 59.69
N ALA A 410 -12.32 -37.57 59.27
CA ALA A 410 -12.90 -37.90 57.95
C ALA A 410 -14.42 -38.27 58.06
N PRO A 411 -15.11 -38.93 57.09
CA PRO A 411 -16.26 -38.37 56.38
C PRO A 411 -17.57 -39.21 56.50
N ALA A 412 -18.68 -38.74 55.90
CA ALA A 412 -19.91 -39.51 55.73
C ALA A 412 -20.51 -39.33 54.32
N ALA A 413 -21.09 -40.42 53.81
CA ALA A 413 -21.41 -40.68 52.41
C ALA A 413 -22.92 -40.70 52.09
N ALA A 414 -23.20 -40.58 50.78
CA ALA A 414 -24.28 -41.18 49.99
C ALA A 414 -25.76 -40.77 50.22
N GLN A 415 -26.45 -40.37 49.12
CA GLN A 415 -27.47 -41.19 48.44
C GLN A 415 -28.17 -40.44 47.28
N GLN A 416 -28.35 -41.15 46.15
CA GLN A 416 -29.27 -40.86 45.03
C GLN A 416 -30.56 -41.69 45.19
N PRO A 417 -31.65 -41.32 44.48
CA PRO A 417 -32.16 -42.24 43.43
C PRO A 417 -32.78 -41.59 42.16
N ALA A 418 -32.52 -42.26 41.01
CA ALA A 418 -33.44 -42.75 39.96
C ALA A 418 -34.51 -41.79 39.33
N ALA A 419 -34.50 -41.47 38.03
CA ALA A 419 -34.80 -42.22 36.79
C ALA A 419 -36.27 -42.17 36.33
N ALA A 420 -36.53 -41.59 35.15
CA ALA A 420 -37.65 -41.92 34.24
C ALA A 420 -37.36 -41.42 32.81
N GLN A 421 -37.49 -42.32 31.84
CA GLN A 421 -37.37 -42.13 30.38
C GLN A 421 -38.76 -41.94 29.77
N GLU A 422 -38.86 -41.23 28.63
CA GLU A 422 -39.84 -41.54 27.57
C GLU A 422 -39.38 -40.99 26.19
N GLN A 423 -39.54 -41.82 25.17
CA GLN A 423 -39.38 -41.66 23.72
C GLN A 423 -40.38 -42.67 23.07
N PRO A 424 -40.63 -42.77 21.75
CA PRO A 424 -40.43 -41.85 20.60
C PRO A 424 -41.62 -41.85 19.57
N SER A 425 -41.54 -41.05 18.49
CA SER A 425 -42.14 -41.26 17.14
C SER A 425 -41.90 -40.00 16.29
N THR A 426 -41.72 -39.93 14.96
CA THR A 426 -41.58 -40.83 13.79
C THR A 426 -40.99 -39.94 12.66
N ALA A 427 -40.20 -40.50 11.75
CA ALA A 427 -39.52 -39.82 10.62
C ALA A 427 -40.44 -39.68 9.36
N PRO A 428 -39.92 -39.44 8.12
CA PRO A 428 -39.24 -38.27 7.54
C PRO A 428 -39.95 -37.76 6.26
N GLN A 429 -39.58 -36.59 5.69
CA GLN A 429 -39.92 -36.28 4.29
C GLN A 429 -38.91 -35.34 3.59
N GLN A 430 -38.27 -35.89 2.55
CA GLN A 430 -37.60 -35.21 1.43
C GLN A 430 -38.63 -34.76 0.38
N ALA A 431 -38.36 -33.64 -0.30
CA ALA A 431 -38.85 -33.32 -1.66
C ALA A 431 -38.04 -32.09 -2.18
N THR A 432 -37.05 -32.28 -3.06
CA THR A 432 -37.10 -32.23 -4.55
C THR A 432 -37.29 -30.84 -5.17
N ALA A 433 -36.31 -30.48 -6.02
CA ALA A 433 -36.38 -29.45 -7.06
C ALA A 433 -37.43 -29.80 -8.15
N PRO A 434 -37.69 -28.85 -9.06
CA PRO A 434 -37.60 -29.24 -10.47
C PRO A 434 -36.90 -28.21 -11.36
N ALA A 435 -36.38 -28.74 -12.47
CA ALA A 435 -35.77 -28.03 -13.59
C ALA A 435 -36.76 -27.83 -14.74
N ALA A 436 -36.38 -26.89 -15.61
CA ALA A 436 -36.67 -26.77 -17.06
C ALA A 436 -38.05 -26.30 -17.53
N ALA A 437 -38.07 -25.21 -18.30
CA ALA A 437 -38.47 -25.21 -19.72
C ALA A 437 -38.23 -23.82 -20.37
N ASN A 438 -37.54 -23.83 -21.51
CA ASN A 438 -37.50 -22.77 -22.52
C ASN A 438 -38.79 -22.85 -23.38
N PRO A 439 -39.23 -21.77 -24.07
CA PRO A 439 -38.97 -21.73 -25.51
C PRO A 439 -38.76 -20.32 -26.12
N GLN A 440 -37.68 -20.19 -26.88
CA GLN A 440 -37.61 -19.81 -28.30
C GLN A 440 -38.58 -18.77 -28.95
N VAL A 441 -37.94 -17.87 -29.71
CA VAL A 441 -38.33 -17.20 -30.99
C VAL A 441 -38.97 -15.80 -30.93
N ALA A 442 -38.21 -14.79 -31.40
CA ALA A 442 -38.67 -13.83 -32.42
C ALA A 442 -37.47 -13.16 -33.12
N THR A 443 -37.37 -13.41 -34.42
CA THR A 443 -36.45 -12.83 -35.41
C THR A 443 -37.17 -11.78 -36.28
N ALA A 444 -36.39 -10.77 -36.72
CA ALA A 444 -36.52 -9.95 -37.94
C ALA A 444 -37.48 -8.72 -37.91
N PRO A 445 -37.27 -7.68 -38.78
CA PRO A 445 -36.36 -7.61 -39.93
C PRO A 445 -35.45 -6.37 -40.08
N VAL A 446 -34.48 -6.55 -40.97
CA VAL A 446 -33.67 -5.54 -41.67
C VAL A 446 -34.41 -5.13 -42.96
N ALA A 447 -34.40 -3.84 -43.32
CA ALA A 447 -34.62 -3.38 -44.69
C ALA A 447 -33.97 -2.01 -44.96
N GLY A 448 -33.17 -1.96 -46.04
CA GLY A 448 -32.78 -0.77 -46.83
C GLY A 448 -31.64 0.09 -46.25
N GLY A 449 -30.46 0.24 -46.85
CA GLY A 449 -30.02 0.01 -48.22
C GLY A 449 -30.03 1.31 -49.02
N GLU A 450 -28.95 2.11 -48.92
CA GLU A 450 -28.53 3.01 -50.00
C GLU A 450 -27.01 3.28 -49.93
N THR A 451 -26.32 2.84 -50.98
CA THR A 451 -24.92 3.05 -51.36
C THR A 451 -24.79 4.35 -52.17
N ALA A 452 -23.88 5.29 -51.88
CA ALA A 452 -22.53 5.46 -52.48
C ALA A 452 -22.25 6.99 -52.57
N PRO A 453 -21.05 7.50 -52.97
CA PRO A 453 -19.71 6.90 -53.02
C PRO A 453 -18.64 7.71 -52.24
N ALA A 454 -17.45 7.12 -52.18
CA ALA A 454 -16.21 7.72 -51.71
C ALA A 454 -15.71 8.89 -52.58
N GLU A 455 -15.17 9.93 -51.96
CA GLU A 455 -14.37 10.96 -52.62
C GLU A 455 -13.01 11.11 -51.91
N GLN A 456 -11.96 11.12 -52.72
CA GLN A 456 -10.54 11.13 -52.35
C GLN A 456 -10.07 12.50 -51.81
N PRO A 457 -8.97 12.55 -51.04
CA PRO A 457 -8.46 13.79 -50.45
C PRO A 457 -7.63 14.63 -51.44
N PRO A 458 -7.77 15.97 -51.47
CA PRO A 458 -6.84 16.80 -52.22
C PRO A 458 -5.59 17.16 -51.40
N LYS A 459 -4.47 16.61 -51.86
CA LYS A 459 -3.12 17.18 -52.02
C LYS A 459 -2.65 18.31 -51.08
N LYS A 460 -1.55 18.00 -50.39
CA LYS A 460 -0.57 18.94 -49.81
C LYS A 460 -0.17 20.05 -50.80
N ARG A 461 -0.06 21.29 -50.31
CA ARG A 461 0.71 22.40 -50.91
C ARG A 461 1.78 22.89 -49.93
N PRO A 462 2.91 23.41 -50.41
CA PRO A 462 4.14 23.51 -49.63
C PRO A 462 4.23 24.76 -48.76
N PHE A 463 5.07 24.58 -47.74
CA PHE A 463 5.79 25.53 -46.89
C PHE A 463 6.38 26.71 -47.68
N TRP A 464 6.03 27.96 -47.31
CA TRP A 464 6.83 29.23 -47.25
C TRP A 464 6.00 30.50 -47.55
N LYS A 465 6.30 31.57 -46.77
CA LYS A 465 5.70 32.93 -46.70
C LYS A 465 4.33 32.94 -45.97
N ILE A 466 4.09 33.76 -44.94
CA ILE A 466 4.26 35.23 -44.85
C ILE A 466 4.46 35.64 -43.38
N TRP A 467 5.52 36.41 -43.11
CA TRP A 467 5.60 37.41 -42.04
C TRP A 467 5.10 38.74 -42.62
N GLY A 468 4.43 39.58 -41.81
CA GLY A 468 4.33 41.03 -42.04
C GLY A 468 2.93 41.65 -41.95
N ASN A 469 2.41 41.86 -40.74
CA ASN A 469 2.10 43.18 -40.15
C ASN A 469 1.54 43.03 -38.74
#